data_AF-A0A960DEI4-F1
#
_entry.id   AF-A0A960DEI4-F1
#
_cell.length_a   1.000
_cell.length_b   1.000
_cell.length_c   1.000
_cell.angle_alpha   90.00
_cell.angle_beta   90.00
_cell.angle_gamma   90.00
#
_symmetry.space_group_name_H-M   'P 1'
#
loop_
_entity.id
_entity.type
_entity.pdbx_description
1 polymer ?
#
loop_
_entity_poly.entity_id
_entity_poly.type
_entity_poly.pdbx_seq_one_letter_code
_entity_poly.pdbx_strand_id
1 'polypeptide(L)'
;MKMSTLVVGAVAAPAIVTSVCLLSAAAAGATTEEAGASSVSKSADTSDPSTPPSSPGSDTDEPGAITASDDDADPLSDVDADLDADDDESGGAADFNADDDSGESIPAGEAAGSGDADADADQSGPESVPNSARRYASESLVTLDTVVDEEPEADTVDLALQQIAQARDELYSATWDSGLILAGLAAMLPQMYLSGATTSLERWEHDHARLQEEFAATVDNPFAHWIAGLRIENSIQRTIRVQRQLDAAEDWLPVVGWFGPRDAMAAIAELVDKAADNGLVYQILDLYMENVDGVRHVNPIMRMSVNGGEYVDVLLDTGSLGLVIDPQLIGLKNIGAPFDHGTGCYGDCSVEYAWDAYNIPVAVNGIESSPTPVLVVTLDTWYALSETNGAYDGILGIGANNPYPFPSNPLTALPGLLNQGVLIQERRRRAILGPNPYSARVTLDGAPIIRDLVVQVGDHDRWLVETWIDSGGIFGTVPKNVVGGDDSVPAGTPISVYTEDGETLLFAYTTTQANKPDVVPGGPVIMGFPPFQAASIYVDFRGSGKTIFNHA
;
A
#
# COMPACT_ATOMS: atom_id res chain seq x y z
N MET A 1 -8.91 -16.85 67.89
CA MET A 1 -9.13 -16.32 69.27
C MET A 1 -7.82 -15.70 69.74
N LYS A 2 -7.87 -14.58 70.48
CA LYS A 2 -6.74 -13.70 70.87
C LYS A 2 -6.11 -12.86 69.74
N MET A 3 -5.72 -11.64 70.11
CA MET A 3 -4.99 -10.62 69.33
C MET A 3 -3.57 -10.47 69.88
N SER A 4 -2.64 -9.92 69.09
CA SER A 4 -1.50 -9.05 69.48
C SER A 4 -0.55 -8.86 68.29
N THR A 5 0.20 -7.76 68.08
CA THR A 5 0.15 -6.34 68.53
C THR A 5 1.03 -5.53 67.54
N LEU A 6 0.82 -4.21 67.40
CA LEU A 6 1.67 -3.33 66.58
C LEU A 6 3.16 -3.32 66.98
N VAL A 7 4.03 -3.11 65.99
CA VAL A 7 5.30 -2.39 66.13
C VAL A 7 5.39 -1.35 65.01
N VAL A 8 5.80 -0.13 65.35
CA VAL A 8 6.09 0.95 64.39
C VAL A 8 7.60 1.09 64.28
N GLY A 9 8.13 1.18 63.06
CA GLY A 9 9.54 1.45 62.80
C GLY A 9 9.70 2.34 61.57
N ALA A 10 10.31 3.51 61.74
CA ALA A 10 10.62 4.43 60.65
C ALA A 10 12.11 4.35 60.31
N VAL A 11 12.45 4.23 59.02
CA VAL A 11 13.82 4.30 58.50
C VAL A 11 13.82 5.18 57.24
N ALA A 12 14.92 5.90 57.03
CA ALA A 12 15.03 7.02 56.10
C ALA A 12 14.86 6.67 54.61
N ALA A 13 14.43 7.66 53.83
CA ALA A 13 14.55 7.66 52.38
C ALA A 13 16.00 7.96 51.94
N PRO A 14 16.50 7.33 50.86
CA PRO A 14 17.75 7.72 50.22
C PRO A 14 17.52 8.95 49.31
N ALA A 15 18.36 9.97 49.44
CA ALA A 15 18.41 11.05 48.47
C ALA A 15 19.27 10.63 47.26
N ILE A 16 18.70 10.67 46.06
CA ILE A 16 19.45 10.54 44.80
C ILE A 16 19.75 11.95 44.29
N VAL A 17 21.03 12.26 44.09
CA VAL A 17 21.48 13.58 43.66
C VAL A 17 21.44 13.68 42.15
N THR A 18 20.56 14.53 41.62
CA THR A 18 20.49 14.84 40.19
C THR A 18 21.76 15.54 39.73
N SER A 19 22.38 15.07 38.65
CA SER A 19 23.46 15.79 37.94
C SER A 19 23.04 16.01 36.49
N VAL A 20 22.36 17.14 36.23
CA VAL A 20 22.06 17.59 34.87
C VAL A 20 23.25 18.40 34.35
N CYS A 21 23.83 17.98 33.22
CA CYS A 21 24.87 18.76 32.56
C CYS A 21 24.24 19.96 31.83
N LEU A 22 24.56 21.16 32.30
CA LEU A 22 24.27 22.41 31.60
C LEU A 22 25.19 22.55 30.39
N LEU A 23 24.67 22.33 29.18
CA LEU A 23 25.29 22.77 27.94
C LEU A 23 24.79 24.19 27.61
N SER A 24 25.66 25.18 27.74
CA SER A 24 25.34 26.58 27.52
C SER A 24 25.48 26.95 26.05
N ALA A 25 24.37 27.30 25.39
CA ALA A 25 24.41 27.95 24.08
C ALA A 25 24.96 29.39 24.24
N ALA A 26 26.14 29.65 23.72
CA ALA A 26 26.78 30.97 23.75
C ALA A 26 26.68 31.65 22.37
N ALA A 27 26.10 32.85 22.32
CA ALA A 27 25.97 33.61 21.08
C ALA A 27 27.34 34.11 20.58
N ALA A 28 27.60 33.99 19.28
CA ALA A 28 28.86 34.39 18.66
C ALA A 28 28.96 35.92 18.50
N GLY A 29 29.57 36.59 19.49
CA GLY A 29 30.12 37.94 19.34
C GLY A 29 31.59 37.86 18.90
N ALA A 30 31.94 38.51 17.79
CA ALA A 30 33.30 38.46 17.25
C ALA A 30 34.28 39.38 18.01
N THR A 31 35.51 38.91 18.29
CA THR A 31 36.78 39.48 17.77
C THR A 31 38.06 38.85 18.38
N THR A 32 39.01 38.49 17.49
CA THR A 32 40.49 38.51 17.59
C THR A 32 41.28 38.02 18.83
N GLU A 33 42.31 37.21 18.54
CA GLU A 33 43.66 37.17 19.18
C GLU A 33 43.79 36.62 20.63
N GLU A 34 44.84 35.87 21.03
CA GLU A 34 45.98 35.22 20.34
C GLU A 34 46.53 34.05 21.20
N ALA A 35 47.21 33.06 20.59
CA ALA A 35 48.08 32.02 21.19
C ALA A 35 47.47 31.01 22.23
N GLY A 36 48.02 29.80 22.43
CA GLY A 36 49.06 29.09 21.68
C GLY A 36 49.55 27.77 22.33
N ALA A 37 49.53 26.66 21.56
CA ALA A 37 50.34 25.43 21.65
C ALA A 37 50.49 24.60 22.97
N SER A 38 49.86 23.40 23.00
CA SER A 38 50.44 22.08 23.40
C SER A 38 49.30 21.03 23.39
N SER A 39 49.30 19.85 22.74
CA SER A 39 50.30 18.80 22.40
C SER A 39 50.42 17.65 23.43
N VAL A 40 50.47 16.39 22.93
CA VAL A 40 50.69 15.09 23.64
C VAL A 40 49.53 14.65 24.58
N SER A 41 48.79 13.53 24.48
CA SER A 41 48.84 12.18 23.84
C SER A 41 49.27 11.00 24.76
N LYS A 42 48.65 9.81 24.56
CA LYS A 42 48.84 8.48 25.22
C LYS A 42 48.05 8.22 26.52
N SER A 43 47.75 6.96 26.95
CA SER A 43 47.45 5.65 26.28
C SER A 43 47.24 4.55 27.36
N ALA A 44 46.43 3.51 27.04
CA ALA A 44 46.44 2.16 27.67
C ALA A 44 45.94 2.06 29.15
N ASP A 45 45.65 0.89 29.75
CA ASP A 45 45.79 -0.51 29.28
C ASP A 45 44.90 -1.53 30.05
N THR A 46 44.62 -2.73 29.47
CA THR A 46 44.22 -4.02 30.13
C THR A 46 42.93 -4.09 31.01
N SER A 47 42.29 -5.24 31.32
CA SER A 47 42.57 -6.69 31.14
C SER A 47 41.31 -7.59 31.22
N ASP A 48 41.41 -8.80 30.64
CA ASP A 48 40.52 -10.00 30.73
C ASP A 48 40.83 -10.84 32.04
N PRO A 49 40.33 -12.09 32.39
CA PRO A 49 39.81 -13.20 31.54
C PRO A 49 38.78 -14.26 32.09
N SER A 50 38.46 -15.25 31.23
CA SER A 50 38.12 -16.69 31.50
C SER A 50 36.65 -17.19 31.69
N THR A 51 36.45 -18.52 31.53
CA THR A 51 35.22 -19.16 30.96
C THR A 51 34.73 -20.48 31.70
N PRO A 52 33.86 -21.42 31.19
CA PRO A 52 32.90 -22.24 31.98
C PRO A 52 33.29 -23.74 32.21
N PRO A 53 32.38 -24.69 32.63
CA PRO A 53 31.75 -25.62 31.64
C PRO A 53 30.45 -26.46 32.00
N SER A 54 29.82 -27.06 30.96
CA SER A 54 29.25 -28.46 30.83
C SER A 54 27.86 -28.94 31.37
N SER A 55 27.29 -29.98 30.70
CA SER A 55 25.95 -30.63 30.86
C SER A 55 25.98 -32.19 30.81
N PRO A 56 24.89 -32.91 31.20
CA PRO A 56 24.21 -33.98 30.39
C PRO A 56 22.66 -34.10 30.66
N GLY A 57 21.80 -35.02 30.16
CA GLY A 57 21.85 -36.12 29.14
C GLY A 57 20.76 -37.24 29.36
N SER A 58 20.51 -38.13 28.36
CA SER A 58 19.74 -39.44 28.38
C SER A 58 18.19 -39.48 28.55
N ASP A 59 17.38 -40.49 28.14
CA ASP A 59 17.36 -41.57 27.08
C ASP A 59 15.97 -42.34 27.05
N THR A 60 15.70 -43.25 26.06
CA THR A 60 14.64 -44.35 25.96
C THR A 60 13.14 -44.01 25.73
N ASP A 61 12.23 -44.80 25.10
CA ASP A 61 12.27 -46.09 24.32
C ASP A 61 10.97 -46.33 23.45
N GLU A 62 10.94 -47.37 22.57
CA GLU A 62 9.83 -47.83 21.64
C GLU A 62 9.13 -49.15 22.16
N PRO A 63 8.55 -50.18 21.42
CA PRO A 63 8.33 -50.42 19.96
C PRO A 63 7.00 -51.04 19.42
N GLY A 64 6.75 -50.98 18.08
CA GLY A 64 5.95 -51.97 17.28
C GLY A 64 4.76 -51.43 16.44
N ALA A 65 4.55 -51.65 15.12
CA ALA A 65 4.89 -52.69 14.10
C ALA A 65 3.98 -53.97 14.10
N ILE A 66 3.67 -54.71 13.01
CA ILE A 66 4.21 -54.84 11.63
C ILE A 66 3.08 -55.30 10.62
N THR A 67 3.06 -54.86 9.34
CA THR A 67 2.66 -55.60 8.08
C THR A 67 2.61 -54.63 6.87
N ALA A 68 3.19 -54.79 5.66
CA ALA A 68 4.05 -55.78 4.95
C ALA A 68 3.41 -56.52 3.74
N SER A 69 3.68 -56.00 2.53
CA SER A 69 3.79 -56.67 1.21
C SER A 69 4.12 -55.57 0.17
N ASP A 70 5.33 -55.41 -0.38
CA ASP A 70 6.17 -56.32 -1.18
C ASP A 70 5.69 -56.45 -2.65
N ASP A 71 6.44 -55.85 -3.58
CA ASP A 71 6.81 -56.44 -4.88
C ASP A 71 7.97 -55.62 -5.51
N ASP A 72 9.09 -56.27 -5.85
CA ASP A 72 10.31 -55.67 -6.41
C ASP A 72 10.31 -55.64 -7.95
N ALA A 73 10.84 -54.57 -8.58
CA ALA A 73 11.46 -54.65 -9.92
C ALA A 73 12.30 -53.39 -10.29
N ASP A 74 13.61 -53.48 -10.07
CA ASP A 74 14.68 -52.66 -10.68
C ASP A 74 15.74 -53.68 -11.25
N PRO A 75 16.79 -53.35 -12.04
CA PRO A 75 17.32 -52.03 -12.40
C PRO A 75 17.80 -51.88 -13.88
N LEU A 76 18.67 -50.88 -14.12
CA LEU A 76 19.52 -50.58 -15.31
C LEU A 76 18.90 -49.65 -16.37
N SER A 77 19.63 -48.69 -16.96
CA SER A 77 20.92 -48.05 -16.60
C SER A 77 21.07 -46.71 -17.36
N ASP A 78 22.26 -46.08 -17.24
CA ASP A 78 22.73 -44.88 -17.95
C ASP A 78 22.28 -43.58 -17.24
N VAL A 79 23.13 -42.73 -16.66
CA VAL A 79 24.53 -42.32 -16.94
C VAL A 79 24.70 -41.53 -18.24
N ASP A 80 24.49 -40.23 -18.13
CA ASP A 80 25.47 -39.22 -18.56
C ASP A 80 25.39 -38.02 -17.60
N ALA A 81 26.40 -37.15 -17.61
CA ALA A 81 26.63 -36.13 -16.57
C ALA A 81 27.04 -34.75 -17.15
N ASP A 82 27.08 -33.75 -16.25
CA ASP A 82 27.66 -32.40 -16.41
C ASP A 82 26.96 -31.50 -17.47
N LEU A 83 26.53 -30.29 -17.16
CA LEU A 83 27.41 -29.17 -16.76
C LEU A 83 26.68 -28.06 -16.00
N ASP A 84 27.46 -27.31 -15.23
CA ASP A 84 27.04 -26.28 -14.27
C ASP A 84 26.71 -24.91 -14.91
N ALA A 85 25.88 -24.14 -14.21
CA ALA A 85 25.84 -22.67 -14.28
C ALA A 85 25.14 -22.12 -13.01
N ASP A 86 25.87 -22.03 -11.90
CA ASP A 86 25.44 -21.23 -10.74
C ASP A 86 25.54 -19.74 -11.05
N ASP A 87 24.60 -18.94 -10.53
CA ASP A 87 24.80 -17.51 -10.27
C ASP A 87 24.04 -17.16 -8.98
N ASP A 88 24.78 -17.04 -7.86
CA ASP A 88 24.28 -16.79 -6.50
C ASP A 88 24.92 -15.50 -5.96
N GLU A 89 24.23 -14.37 -6.14
CA GLU A 89 24.64 -13.06 -5.60
C GLU A 89 23.80 -12.66 -4.39
N SER A 90 24.20 -13.14 -3.22
CA SER A 90 23.74 -12.61 -1.93
C SER A 90 24.55 -11.37 -1.53
N GLY A 91 23.92 -10.20 -1.40
CA GLY A 91 24.53 -9.01 -0.78
C GLY A 91 24.07 -7.69 -1.42
N GLY A 92 23.94 -6.60 -0.67
CA GLY A 92 24.05 -6.45 0.79
C GLY A 92 23.58 -5.07 1.24
N ALA A 93 23.25 -4.91 2.52
CA ALA A 93 22.83 -3.63 3.07
C ALA A 93 24.03 -2.65 3.16
N ALA A 94 23.84 -1.42 2.70
CA ALA A 94 24.80 -0.33 2.81
C ALA A 94 24.14 0.89 3.48
N ASP A 95 24.39 1.05 4.78
CA ASP A 95 24.14 2.29 5.52
C ASP A 95 25.09 3.40 5.03
N PHE A 96 24.56 4.59 4.81
CA PHE A 96 25.36 5.81 4.61
C PHE A 96 24.66 7.03 5.21
N ASN A 97 25.36 7.69 6.13
CA ASN A 97 25.00 8.97 6.75
C ASN A 97 26.06 10.03 6.41
N ALA A 98 25.65 11.30 6.57
CA ALA A 98 26.46 12.52 6.61
C ALA A 98 27.13 13.02 5.30
N ASP A 99 26.61 14.15 4.83
CA ASP A 99 27.32 15.43 4.66
C ASP A 99 28.73 15.48 4.02
N ASP A 100 28.83 16.15 2.87
CA ASP A 100 29.83 17.21 2.66
C ASP A 100 29.24 18.32 1.77
N ASP A 101 29.67 19.57 1.98
CA ASP A 101 29.18 20.77 1.27
C ASP A 101 30.33 21.51 0.59
N SER A 102 30.25 21.64 -0.74
CA SER A 102 31.06 22.59 -1.50
C SER A 102 30.33 23.06 -2.76
N GLY A 103 29.44 24.04 -2.59
CA GLY A 103 28.77 24.69 -3.71
C GLY A 103 29.69 25.55 -4.59
N GLU A 104 29.41 25.57 -5.90
CA GLU A 104 29.84 26.64 -6.82
C GLU A 104 28.59 27.24 -7.50
N SER A 105 28.66 28.50 -7.96
CA SER A 105 27.47 29.33 -8.20
C SER A 105 27.60 30.20 -9.47
N ILE A 106 26.61 31.09 -9.70
CA ILE A 106 26.58 32.17 -10.73
C ILE A 106 26.11 31.73 -12.13
N PRO A 107 25.11 32.40 -12.77
CA PRO A 107 23.99 33.19 -12.21
C PRO A 107 22.64 32.95 -12.92
N ALA A 108 21.59 33.69 -12.53
CA ALA A 108 20.38 33.87 -13.35
C ALA A 108 20.58 34.97 -14.41
N GLY A 109 19.79 34.92 -15.50
CA GLY A 109 19.71 35.96 -16.52
C GLY A 109 18.36 35.92 -17.26
N GLU A 110 17.64 37.03 -17.26
CA GLU A 110 16.28 37.15 -17.81
C GLU A 110 16.22 37.70 -19.25
N ALA A 111 15.01 37.65 -19.81
CA ALA A 111 14.46 38.54 -20.86
C ALA A 111 14.79 38.28 -22.36
N ALA A 112 13.87 37.52 -22.99
CA ALA A 112 13.09 37.90 -24.18
C ALA A 112 13.77 38.36 -25.51
N GLY A 113 13.40 37.71 -26.62
CA GLY A 113 13.65 38.22 -27.98
C GLY A 113 13.06 37.34 -29.10
N SER A 114 12.09 37.87 -29.85
CA SER A 114 11.42 37.20 -30.99
C SER A 114 12.21 37.28 -32.31
N GLY A 115 12.08 36.29 -33.20
CA GLY A 115 12.45 36.42 -34.61
C GLY A 115 12.39 35.12 -35.43
N ASP A 116 11.69 35.14 -36.58
CA ASP A 116 11.53 34.01 -37.52
C ASP A 116 12.60 33.98 -38.63
N ALA A 117 12.86 32.77 -39.17
CA ALA A 117 13.41 32.43 -40.50
C ALA A 117 14.85 32.95 -40.86
N ASP A 118 15.67 32.28 -41.69
CA ASP A 118 15.35 31.46 -42.87
C ASP A 118 16.50 30.50 -43.29
N ALA A 119 16.14 29.45 -44.07
CA ALA A 119 16.88 28.66 -45.09
C ALA A 119 18.37 28.16 -44.96
N ASP A 120 18.51 26.84 -45.15
CA ASP A 120 19.45 26.07 -46.02
C ASP A 120 21.00 26.11 -45.89
N ALA A 121 21.59 24.94 -45.56
CA ALA A 121 22.83 24.43 -46.18
C ALA A 121 22.97 22.88 -46.08
N ASP A 122 22.89 22.19 -47.22
CA ASP A 122 22.92 20.73 -47.43
C ASP A 122 24.22 20.00 -47.01
N GLN A 123 24.08 18.77 -46.49
CA GLN A 123 25.12 17.72 -46.57
C GLN A 123 24.52 16.31 -46.44
N SER A 124 24.97 15.36 -47.26
CA SER A 124 24.24 14.11 -47.54
C SER A 124 24.95 12.80 -47.13
N GLY A 125 24.15 11.85 -46.63
CA GLY A 125 24.51 10.47 -46.26
C GLY A 125 23.27 9.56 -46.32
N PRO A 126 23.41 8.22 -46.44
CA PRO A 126 22.43 7.42 -47.19
C PRO A 126 21.25 6.77 -46.41
N GLU A 127 20.18 6.51 -47.17
CA GLU A 127 19.20 5.42 -47.05
C GLU A 127 18.25 5.34 -45.83
N SER A 128 17.36 6.35 -45.79
CA SER A 128 15.88 6.20 -45.69
C SER A 128 15.27 5.12 -44.76
N VAL A 129 14.78 5.58 -43.60
CA VAL A 129 13.63 4.97 -42.91
C VAL A 129 12.33 5.65 -43.41
N PRO A 130 11.18 4.95 -43.54
CA PRO A 130 9.94 5.56 -44.05
C PRO A 130 9.38 6.69 -43.15
N ASN A 131 8.93 7.78 -43.79
CA ASN A 131 8.39 8.99 -43.13
C ASN A 131 6.99 8.80 -42.47
N SER A 132 6.49 7.58 -42.34
CA SER A 132 5.20 7.28 -41.67
C SER A 132 5.31 7.18 -40.15
N ALA A 133 6.52 7.13 -39.58
CA ALA A 133 6.76 6.91 -38.15
C ALA A 133 7.20 8.18 -37.37
N ARG A 134 6.78 9.39 -37.81
CA ARG A 134 7.27 10.65 -37.23
C ARG A 134 6.25 11.81 -37.17
N ARG A 135 4.95 11.51 -37.18
CA ARG A 135 3.86 12.51 -37.08
C ARG A 135 2.65 11.99 -36.29
N TYR A 136 2.84 11.65 -35.02
CA TYR A 136 1.77 11.54 -34.01
C TYR A 136 2.31 11.90 -32.62
N ALA A 137 2.94 13.07 -32.51
CA ALA A 137 3.58 13.58 -31.30
C ALA A 137 3.36 15.10 -31.12
N SER A 138 2.17 15.59 -31.50
CA SER A 138 1.77 17.00 -31.34
C SER A 138 0.28 17.26 -31.59
N GLU A 139 -0.64 16.38 -31.21
CA GLU A 139 -2.08 16.62 -31.35
C GLU A 139 -2.84 16.41 -30.03
N SER A 140 -3.44 17.51 -29.54
CA SER A 140 -4.46 17.64 -28.50
C SER A 140 -4.37 16.74 -27.24
N LEU A 141 -3.80 17.29 -26.16
CA LEU A 141 -4.25 16.94 -24.80
C LEU A 141 -5.75 17.25 -24.68
N VAL A 142 -6.59 16.21 -24.55
CA VAL A 142 -8.01 16.38 -24.24
C VAL A 142 -8.17 16.38 -22.72
N THR A 143 -8.00 17.56 -22.12
CA THR A 143 -8.46 17.80 -20.74
C THR A 143 -9.98 17.87 -20.74
N LEU A 144 -10.63 16.74 -20.43
CA LEU A 144 -12.06 16.71 -20.11
C LEU A 144 -12.27 17.35 -18.74
N ASP A 145 -12.93 18.52 -18.71
CA ASP A 145 -13.32 19.19 -17.48
C ASP A 145 -14.25 18.29 -16.66
N THR A 146 -13.73 17.69 -15.58
CA THR A 146 -14.54 16.97 -14.59
C THR A 146 -15.27 17.95 -13.68
N VAL A 147 -16.25 18.67 -14.23
CA VAL A 147 -17.25 19.38 -13.41
C VAL A 147 -18.23 18.35 -12.86
N VAL A 148 -17.88 17.79 -11.71
CA VAL A 148 -18.82 17.05 -10.85
C VAL A 148 -19.08 17.94 -9.64
N ASP A 149 -20.33 18.37 -9.45
CA ASP A 149 -20.79 19.02 -8.22
C ASP A 149 -20.91 17.97 -7.10
N GLU A 150 -19.78 17.49 -6.59
CA GLU A 150 -19.73 16.81 -5.29
C GLU A 150 -19.57 17.86 -4.19
N GLU A 151 -20.23 17.69 -3.04
CA GLU A 151 -19.88 18.50 -1.88
C GLU A 151 -18.41 18.21 -1.54
N PRO A 152 -17.58 19.21 -1.22
CA PRO A 152 -16.15 18.98 -1.02
C PRO A 152 -15.96 17.95 0.08
N GLU A 153 -15.35 16.82 -0.27
CA GLU A 153 -14.90 15.83 0.73
C GLU A 153 -14.13 16.59 1.80
N ALA A 154 -14.53 16.42 3.06
CA ALA A 154 -13.97 17.19 4.15
C ALA A 154 -12.47 16.89 4.20
N ASP A 155 -11.63 17.90 3.92
CA ASP A 155 -10.20 17.69 3.77
C ASP A 155 -9.62 17.27 5.13
N THR A 156 -9.40 15.96 5.26
CA THR A 156 -8.93 15.33 6.49
C THR A 156 -7.48 15.70 6.76
N VAL A 157 -6.70 16.06 5.74
CA VAL A 157 -5.32 16.52 5.91
C VAL A 157 -5.28 17.95 6.43
N ASP A 158 -6.11 18.84 5.87
CA ASP A 158 -6.29 20.21 6.37
C ASP A 158 -6.83 20.21 7.82
N LEU A 159 -7.72 19.27 8.15
CA LEU A 159 -8.21 19.03 9.53
C LEU A 159 -7.10 18.48 10.46
N ALA A 160 -6.28 17.53 10.00
CA ALA A 160 -5.15 17.01 10.76
C ALA A 160 -4.10 18.10 11.02
N LEU A 161 -3.81 18.95 10.04
CA LEU A 161 -2.93 20.12 10.19
C LEU A 161 -3.43 21.08 11.27
N GLN A 162 -4.74 21.36 11.29
CA GLN A 162 -5.38 22.17 12.35
C GLN A 162 -5.26 21.50 13.73
N GLN A 163 -5.48 20.19 13.83
CA GLN A 163 -5.36 19.43 15.09
C GLN A 163 -3.91 19.38 15.59
N ILE A 164 -2.92 19.19 14.70
CA ILE A 164 -1.49 19.24 15.03
C ILE A 164 -1.09 20.65 15.50
N ALA A 165 -1.58 21.70 14.85
CA ALA A 165 -1.33 23.08 15.28
C ALA A 165 -1.90 23.34 16.67
N GLN A 166 -3.15 22.94 16.93
CA GLN A 166 -3.78 23.04 18.25
C GLN A 166 -3.01 22.25 19.32
N ALA A 167 -2.65 20.99 19.05
CA ALA A 167 -1.88 20.15 19.96
C ALA A 167 -0.52 20.77 20.32
N ARG A 168 0.14 21.44 19.36
CA ARG A 168 1.40 22.17 19.60
C ARG A 168 1.19 23.43 20.44
N ASP A 169 0.17 24.23 20.18
CA ASP A 169 -0.11 25.44 20.96
C ASP A 169 -0.54 25.09 22.40
N GLU A 170 -1.38 24.07 22.59
CA GLU A 170 -1.76 23.59 23.91
C GLU A 170 -0.58 22.99 24.68
N LEU A 171 0.29 22.20 24.02
CA LEU A 171 1.51 21.65 24.60
C LEU A 171 2.50 22.76 25.01
N TYR A 172 2.64 23.82 24.21
CA TYR A 172 3.48 24.96 24.55
C TYR A 172 2.89 25.75 25.75
N SER A 173 1.58 26.02 25.72
CA SER A 173 0.85 26.72 26.80
C SER A 173 0.93 25.97 28.14
N ALA A 174 0.67 24.66 28.12
CA ALA A 174 0.72 23.78 29.29
C ALA A 174 2.12 23.57 29.89
N THR A 175 3.18 24.05 29.22
CA THR A 175 4.57 23.84 29.64
C THR A 175 5.37 25.13 29.77
N TRP A 176 5.73 25.79 28.68
CA TRP A 176 6.60 26.96 28.67
C TRP A 176 5.92 28.22 29.21
N ASP A 177 4.73 28.57 28.72
CA ASP A 177 3.98 29.75 29.22
C ASP A 177 3.47 29.55 30.65
N SER A 178 3.19 28.30 31.04
CA SER A 178 2.93 27.90 32.42
C SER A 178 4.17 27.99 33.34
N GLY A 179 5.35 28.33 32.81
CA GLY A 179 6.61 28.46 33.55
C GLY A 179 7.24 27.14 34.01
N LEU A 180 6.75 26.00 33.50
CA LEU A 180 7.15 24.66 33.91
C LEU A 180 8.36 24.18 33.10
N ILE A 181 9.53 24.78 33.36
CA ILE A 181 10.77 24.59 32.59
C ILE A 181 11.12 23.12 32.34
N LEU A 182 10.93 22.22 33.31
CA LEU A 182 11.20 20.78 33.12
C LEU A 182 10.21 20.10 32.17
N ALA A 183 8.92 20.50 32.20
CA ALA A 183 7.93 20.04 31.25
C ALA A 183 8.20 20.63 29.85
N GLY A 184 8.63 21.88 29.77
CA GLY A 184 9.01 22.54 28.52
C GLY A 184 10.19 21.85 27.82
N LEU A 185 11.22 21.47 28.59
CA LEU A 185 12.36 20.69 28.08
C LEU A 185 11.92 19.29 27.61
N ALA A 186 11.03 18.61 28.34
CA ALA A 186 10.47 17.34 27.91
C ALA A 186 9.61 17.48 26.63
N ALA A 187 8.86 18.58 26.51
CA ALA A 187 7.98 18.87 25.38
C ALA A 187 8.73 19.19 24.07
N MET A 188 10.05 19.40 24.09
CA MET A 188 10.84 19.65 22.88
C MET A 188 10.74 18.50 21.86
N LEU A 189 10.71 17.24 22.31
CA LEU A 189 10.62 16.07 21.43
C LEU A 189 9.24 15.97 20.74
N PRO A 190 8.09 15.94 21.44
CA PRO A 190 6.80 15.96 20.77
C PRO A 190 6.58 17.22 19.90
N GLN A 191 7.08 18.40 20.30
CA GLN A 191 7.05 19.58 19.41
C GLN A 191 7.82 19.38 18.11
N MET A 192 9.00 18.74 18.15
CA MET A 192 9.77 18.41 16.95
C MET A 192 9.05 17.38 16.06
N TYR A 193 8.45 16.35 16.64
CA TYR A 193 7.69 15.36 15.88
C TYR A 193 6.43 15.95 15.25
N LEU A 194 5.62 16.70 16.01
CA LEU A 194 4.43 17.39 15.51
C LEU A 194 4.78 18.40 14.40
N SER A 195 5.87 19.16 14.55
CA SER A 195 6.34 20.04 13.47
C SER A 195 6.85 19.27 12.24
N GLY A 196 7.41 18.08 12.44
CA GLY A 196 7.83 17.17 11.36
C GLY A 196 6.64 16.59 10.60
N ALA A 197 5.53 16.30 11.30
CA ALA A 197 4.26 15.87 10.74
C ALA A 197 3.62 16.98 9.90
N THR A 198 3.47 18.20 10.46
CA THR A 198 2.99 19.40 9.74
C THR A 198 3.73 19.57 8.40
N THR A 199 5.06 19.73 8.45
CA THR A 199 5.89 19.93 7.25
C THR A 199 5.98 18.71 6.32
N SER A 200 5.44 17.56 6.72
CA SER A 200 5.34 16.38 5.85
C SER A 200 3.99 16.30 5.14
N LEU A 201 2.89 16.71 5.78
CA LEU A 201 1.56 16.84 5.18
C LEU A 201 1.49 18.05 4.24
N GLU A 202 1.87 19.26 4.69
CA GLU A 202 1.91 20.50 3.88
C GLU A 202 2.62 20.30 2.53
N ARG A 203 3.71 19.52 2.53
CA ARG A 203 4.48 19.22 1.31
C ARG A 203 3.81 18.18 0.43
N TRP A 204 3.10 17.20 0.99
CA TRP A 204 2.33 16.27 0.18
C TRP A 204 1.20 17.02 -0.55
N GLU A 205 0.42 17.84 0.16
CA GLU A 205 -0.66 18.66 -0.43
C GLU A 205 -0.15 19.53 -1.58
N HIS A 206 0.96 20.24 -1.35
CA HIS A 206 1.51 21.19 -2.32
C HIS A 206 2.18 20.51 -3.53
N ASP A 207 2.83 19.35 -3.34
CA ASP A 207 3.60 18.68 -4.40
C ASP A 207 2.83 17.57 -5.13
N HIS A 208 1.76 17.00 -4.57
CA HIS A 208 1.15 15.75 -5.09
C HIS A 208 0.75 15.83 -6.57
N ALA A 209 -0.06 16.82 -6.97
CA ALA A 209 -0.48 17.01 -8.36
C ALA A 209 0.72 17.29 -9.29
N ARG A 210 1.65 18.14 -8.85
CA ARG A 210 2.90 18.45 -9.59
C ARG A 210 3.74 17.20 -9.85
N LEU A 211 3.79 16.27 -8.89
CA LEU A 211 4.51 15.00 -9.05
C LEU A 211 3.81 14.05 -10.03
N GLN A 212 2.48 14.02 -10.08
CA GLN A 212 1.72 13.31 -11.12
C GLN A 212 2.00 13.90 -12.51
N GLU A 213 2.02 15.22 -12.66
CA GLU A 213 2.36 15.92 -13.91
C GLU A 213 3.79 15.63 -14.36
N GLU A 214 4.78 15.73 -13.46
CA GLU A 214 6.19 15.39 -13.74
C GLU A 214 6.36 13.91 -14.16
N PHE A 215 5.54 13.00 -13.62
CA PHE A 215 5.53 11.59 -14.01
C PHE A 215 4.93 11.38 -15.40
N ALA A 216 3.79 12.01 -15.72
CA ALA A 216 3.19 11.93 -17.05
C ALA A 216 4.11 12.55 -18.13
N ALA A 217 4.73 13.68 -17.83
CA ALA A 217 5.62 14.41 -18.76
C ALA A 217 6.95 13.70 -19.06
N THR A 218 7.26 12.59 -18.39
CA THR A 218 8.54 11.88 -18.52
C THR A 218 8.46 10.50 -19.18
N VAL A 219 7.27 10.03 -19.56
CA VAL A 219 7.00 8.67 -20.09
C VAL A 219 7.90 8.28 -21.28
N ASP A 220 8.16 9.21 -22.21
CA ASP A 220 9.04 8.97 -23.37
C ASP A 220 10.55 8.88 -23.02
N ASN A 221 10.93 9.06 -21.75
CA ASN A 221 12.32 9.03 -21.27
C ASN A 221 12.43 8.14 -20.02
N PRO A 222 12.76 6.83 -20.17
CA PRO A 222 12.76 5.87 -19.06
C PRO A 222 13.60 6.27 -17.84
N PHE A 223 14.71 6.98 -18.02
CA PHE A 223 15.55 7.44 -16.89
C PHE A 223 14.89 8.60 -16.14
N ALA A 224 14.28 9.55 -16.84
CA ALA A 224 13.53 10.63 -16.22
C ALA A 224 12.25 10.11 -15.55
N HIS A 225 11.56 9.15 -16.18
CA HIS A 225 10.35 8.52 -15.64
C HIS A 225 10.64 7.76 -14.35
N TRP A 226 11.75 7.00 -14.30
CA TRP A 226 12.23 6.35 -13.08
C TRP A 226 12.52 7.36 -11.94
N ILE A 227 13.16 8.50 -12.25
CA ILE A 227 13.40 9.57 -11.25
C ILE A 227 12.07 10.18 -10.78
N ALA A 228 11.11 10.43 -11.67
CA ALA A 228 9.79 10.96 -11.28
C ALA A 228 9.02 9.94 -10.41
N GLY A 229 9.06 8.66 -10.75
CA GLY A 229 8.49 7.57 -9.96
C GLY A 229 9.12 7.47 -8.56
N LEU A 230 10.43 7.70 -8.41
CA LEU A 230 11.09 7.81 -7.12
C LEU A 230 10.64 9.04 -6.31
N ARG A 231 10.27 10.16 -6.95
CA ARG A 231 9.72 11.33 -6.25
C ARG A 231 8.34 11.03 -5.68
N ILE A 232 7.47 10.38 -6.46
CA ILE A 232 6.16 9.89 -6.00
C ILE A 232 6.33 8.91 -4.84
N GLU A 233 7.20 7.90 -4.97
CA GLU A 233 7.49 6.93 -3.91
C GLU A 233 7.99 7.61 -2.61
N ASN A 234 8.86 8.62 -2.73
CA ASN A 234 9.31 9.42 -1.59
C ASN A 234 8.19 10.29 -0.96
N SER A 235 7.16 10.66 -1.73
CA SER A 235 5.97 11.35 -1.23
C SER A 235 5.04 10.37 -0.48
N ILE A 236 4.84 9.16 -1.02
CA ILE A 236 4.10 8.09 -0.32
C ILE A 236 4.78 7.75 1.02
N GLN A 237 6.09 7.53 0.99
CA GLN A 237 6.87 7.26 2.20
C GLN A 237 6.99 8.49 3.13
N ARG A 238 6.60 9.70 2.70
CA ARG A 238 6.54 10.89 3.56
C ARG A 238 5.29 10.87 4.44
N THR A 239 4.11 10.58 3.89
CA THR A 239 2.88 10.54 4.69
C THR A 239 2.86 9.31 5.61
N ILE A 240 3.41 8.16 5.19
CA ILE A 240 3.61 6.99 6.07
C ILE A 240 4.61 7.29 7.23
N ARG A 241 5.43 8.35 7.12
CA ARG A 241 6.28 8.84 8.23
C ARG A 241 5.57 9.82 9.16
N VAL A 242 4.47 10.45 8.74
CA VAL A 242 3.64 11.32 9.60
C VAL A 242 3.08 10.52 10.76
N GLN A 243 2.51 9.35 10.48
CA GLN A 243 1.94 8.46 11.51
C GLN A 243 2.96 8.15 12.60
N ARG A 244 4.15 7.64 12.22
CA ARG A 244 5.27 7.39 13.14
C ARG A 244 5.78 8.62 13.90
N GLN A 245 5.50 9.84 13.43
CA GLN A 245 5.79 11.09 14.15
C GLN A 245 4.66 11.44 15.13
N LEU A 246 3.40 11.16 14.80
CA LEU A 246 2.26 11.36 15.69
C LEU A 246 2.26 10.32 16.83
N ASP A 247 2.48 9.04 16.51
CA ASP A 247 2.73 7.96 17.49
C ASP A 247 3.82 8.40 18.50
N ALA A 248 4.98 8.83 17.98
CA ALA A 248 6.12 9.24 18.78
C ALA A 248 5.93 10.60 19.49
N ALA A 249 4.99 11.43 19.05
CA ALA A 249 4.58 12.60 19.80
C ALA A 249 3.73 12.18 21.01
N GLU A 250 2.74 11.31 20.79
CA GLU A 250 1.83 10.84 21.83
C GLU A 250 2.56 10.06 22.93
N ASP A 251 3.41 9.09 22.57
CA ASP A 251 4.22 8.27 23.50
C ASP A 251 5.09 9.12 24.46
N TRP A 252 5.46 10.34 24.05
CA TRP A 252 6.24 11.27 24.87
C TRP A 252 5.37 12.18 25.77
N LEU A 253 4.08 12.38 25.49
CA LEU A 253 3.19 13.21 26.32
C LEU A 253 3.08 12.71 27.78
N PRO A 254 3.00 11.39 28.08
CA PRO A 254 3.09 10.88 29.44
C PRO A 254 4.36 11.30 30.18
N VAL A 255 5.51 11.41 29.49
CA VAL A 255 6.79 11.85 30.06
C VAL A 255 6.78 13.35 30.35
N VAL A 256 6.19 14.17 29.47
CA VAL A 256 5.90 15.59 29.77
C VAL A 256 4.99 15.70 31.01
N GLY A 257 3.99 14.81 31.13
CA GLY A 257 3.11 14.66 32.28
C GLY A 257 3.77 14.16 33.58
N TRP A 258 5.06 13.84 33.58
CA TRP A 258 5.82 13.64 34.83
C TRP A 258 6.29 14.96 35.43
N PHE A 259 6.41 16.01 34.61
CA PHE A 259 6.90 17.34 34.99
C PHE A 259 5.84 18.44 34.87
N GLY A 260 4.73 18.17 34.17
CA GLY A 260 3.63 19.10 33.90
C GLY A 260 2.22 18.53 34.19
N PRO A 261 1.16 19.24 33.76
CA PRO A 261 -0.23 18.86 34.03
C PRO A 261 -0.67 17.63 33.21
N ARG A 262 -0.80 16.48 33.88
CA ARG A 262 -1.18 15.18 33.27
C ARG A 262 -2.49 15.24 32.50
N ASP A 263 -3.50 15.85 33.08
CA ASP A 263 -4.85 15.90 32.50
C ASP A 263 -4.86 16.68 31.17
N ALA A 264 -3.98 17.69 31.03
CA ALA A 264 -3.76 18.39 29.77
C ALA A 264 -2.96 17.55 28.76
N MET A 265 -1.93 16.81 29.22
CA MET A 265 -1.19 15.89 28.33
C MET A 265 -2.09 14.78 27.77
N ALA A 266 -3.08 14.30 28.54
CA ALA A 266 -4.08 13.36 28.05
C ALA A 266 -5.06 13.99 27.04
N ALA A 267 -5.48 15.24 27.23
CA ALA A 267 -6.29 15.96 26.25
C ALA A 267 -5.53 16.25 24.94
N ILE A 268 -4.23 16.56 25.04
CA ILE A 268 -3.36 16.74 23.87
C ILE A 268 -3.13 15.40 23.15
N ALA A 269 -3.01 14.28 23.88
CA ALA A 269 -2.97 12.94 23.26
C ALA A 269 -4.23 12.67 22.43
N GLU A 270 -5.41 12.97 22.98
CA GLU A 270 -6.70 12.87 22.28
C GLU A 270 -6.84 13.84 21.07
N LEU A 271 -5.94 14.81 20.89
CA LEU A 271 -5.82 15.64 19.67
C LEU A 271 -4.80 15.09 18.67
N VAL A 272 -3.73 14.44 19.15
CA VAL A 272 -2.70 13.80 18.32
C VAL A 272 -3.22 12.50 17.70
N ASP A 273 -3.94 11.69 18.47
CA ASP A 273 -4.70 10.50 18.05
C ASP A 273 -5.64 10.82 16.87
N LYS A 274 -6.50 11.84 17.03
CA LYS A 274 -7.36 12.32 15.93
C LYS A 274 -6.58 12.86 14.74
N ALA A 275 -5.42 13.49 14.96
CA ALA A 275 -4.58 13.95 13.87
C ALA A 275 -3.90 12.79 13.12
N ALA A 276 -3.67 11.65 13.78
CA ALA A 276 -3.18 10.44 13.14
C ALA A 276 -4.25 9.89 12.19
N ASP A 277 -5.46 9.65 12.70
CA ASP A 277 -6.64 9.25 11.92
C ASP A 277 -6.88 10.15 10.70
N ASN A 278 -7.00 11.46 10.93
CA ASN A 278 -7.28 12.43 9.86
C ASN A 278 -6.07 12.58 8.90
N GLY A 279 -4.84 12.41 9.38
CA GLY A 279 -3.60 12.49 8.59
C GLY A 279 -3.23 11.23 7.81
N LEU A 280 -4.10 10.20 7.76
CA LEU A 280 -3.85 8.96 7.02
C LEU A 280 -4.10 9.12 5.51
N VAL A 281 -3.07 9.58 4.80
CA VAL A 281 -3.11 9.76 3.34
C VAL A 281 -2.90 8.45 2.57
N TYR A 282 -1.90 7.64 2.97
CA TYR A 282 -1.53 6.42 2.25
C TYR A 282 -1.22 5.25 3.19
N GLN A 283 -1.65 4.06 2.81
CA GLN A 283 -1.20 2.80 3.40
C GLN A 283 -0.81 1.81 2.31
N ILE A 284 0.43 1.33 2.32
CA ILE A 284 0.89 0.26 1.42
C ILE A 284 0.50 -1.09 2.02
N LEU A 285 -0.09 -1.95 1.20
CA LEU A 285 -0.42 -3.34 1.54
C LEU A 285 0.46 -4.25 0.69
N ASP A 286 1.06 -5.28 1.31
CA ASP A 286 1.75 -6.32 0.54
C ASP A 286 0.72 -7.26 -0.09
N LEU A 287 0.95 -7.66 -1.34
CA LEU A 287 0.13 -8.66 -2.04
C LEU A 287 0.90 -9.97 -2.15
N TYR A 288 0.39 -11.02 -1.51
CA TYR A 288 0.67 -12.38 -1.95
C TYR A 288 -0.02 -12.58 -3.30
N MET A 289 0.66 -13.26 -4.24
CA MET A 289 0.15 -13.49 -5.59
C MET A 289 0.09 -14.99 -5.82
N GLU A 290 -1.09 -15.57 -5.64
CA GLU A 290 -1.33 -17.01 -5.78
C GLU A 290 -1.18 -17.47 -7.26
N ASN A 291 -0.87 -18.75 -7.44
CA ASN A 291 -0.71 -19.37 -8.76
C ASN A 291 -1.88 -20.34 -9.00
N VAL A 292 -2.69 -20.10 -10.03
CA VAL A 292 -3.86 -20.93 -10.38
C VAL A 292 -3.55 -21.74 -11.64
N ASP A 293 -3.87 -23.05 -11.64
CA ASP A 293 -3.64 -23.98 -12.76
C ASP A 293 -2.24 -23.94 -13.41
N GLY A 294 -1.22 -23.65 -12.60
CA GLY A 294 0.18 -23.51 -13.03
C GLY A 294 0.52 -22.17 -13.71
N VAL A 295 -0.47 -21.30 -13.93
CA VAL A 295 -0.25 -19.88 -14.26
C VAL A 295 0.21 -19.15 -13.01
N ARG A 296 1.24 -18.30 -13.14
CA ARG A 296 1.83 -17.59 -11.99
C ARG A 296 1.20 -16.20 -11.80
N HIS A 297 1.04 -15.83 -10.53
CA HIS A 297 0.59 -14.51 -10.09
C HIS A 297 -0.78 -14.11 -10.68
N VAL A 298 -1.80 -14.91 -10.36
CA VAL A 298 -3.18 -14.76 -10.86
C VAL A 298 -4.06 -14.03 -9.84
N ASN A 299 -4.16 -14.57 -8.63
CA ASN A 299 -5.05 -14.02 -7.59
C ASN A 299 -4.25 -13.09 -6.66
N PRO A 300 -4.59 -11.78 -6.56
CA PRO A 300 -3.99 -10.87 -5.60
C PRO A 300 -4.63 -11.03 -4.22
N ILE A 301 -3.84 -11.44 -3.23
CA ILE A 301 -4.27 -11.73 -1.85
C ILE A 301 -3.58 -10.76 -0.89
N MET A 302 -4.36 -10.12 -0.02
CA MET A 302 -3.90 -9.17 0.99
C MET A 302 -4.26 -9.64 2.41
N ARG A 303 -3.58 -9.12 3.44
CA ARG A 303 -3.90 -9.43 4.83
C ARG A 303 -4.73 -8.36 5.52
N MET A 304 -5.74 -8.81 6.27
CA MET A 304 -6.54 -7.97 7.16
C MET A 304 -6.98 -8.72 8.42
N SER A 305 -7.39 -8.02 9.46
CA SER A 305 -8.07 -8.59 10.64
C SER A 305 -9.54 -8.16 10.65
N VAL A 306 -10.44 -9.02 11.14
CA VAL A 306 -11.88 -8.74 11.25
C VAL A 306 -12.29 -8.76 12.71
N ASN A 307 -12.87 -7.66 13.20
CA ASN A 307 -13.30 -7.44 14.59
C ASN A 307 -12.22 -7.77 15.66
N GLY A 308 -10.95 -7.47 15.35
CA GLY A 308 -9.82 -7.78 16.23
C GLY A 308 -9.48 -9.27 16.32
N GLY A 309 -9.80 -10.05 15.28
CA GLY A 309 -9.31 -11.41 15.07
C GLY A 309 -7.83 -11.47 14.67
N GLU A 310 -7.37 -12.65 14.27
CA GLU A 310 -6.04 -12.79 13.64
C GLU A 310 -6.04 -12.16 12.23
N TYR A 311 -4.85 -11.90 11.68
CA TYR A 311 -4.73 -11.45 10.29
C TYR A 311 -4.96 -12.63 9.33
N VAL A 312 -6.07 -12.59 8.62
CA VAL A 312 -6.47 -13.54 7.57
C VAL A 312 -5.97 -13.11 6.20
N ASP A 313 -5.80 -14.08 5.29
CA ASP A 313 -5.46 -13.86 3.88
C ASP A 313 -6.76 -13.74 3.06
N VAL A 314 -7.02 -12.61 2.41
CA VAL A 314 -8.26 -12.38 1.60
C VAL A 314 -7.95 -12.00 0.15
N LEU A 315 -8.73 -12.52 -0.79
CA LEU A 315 -8.69 -12.13 -2.20
C LEU A 315 -9.12 -10.67 -2.36
N LEU A 316 -8.29 -9.84 -3.00
CA LEU A 316 -8.61 -8.47 -3.37
C LEU A 316 -9.37 -8.47 -4.70
N ASP A 317 -10.69 -8.38 -4.65
CA ASP A 317 -11.57 -8.64 -5.78
C ASP A 317 -12.25 -7.35 -6.29
N THR A 318 -11.85 -6.86 -7.47
CA THR A 318 -12.57 -5.78 -8.14
C THR A 318 -13.88 -6.24 -8.78
N GLY A 319 -14.06 -7.54 -9.03
CA GLY A 319 -15.22 -8.15 -9.65
C GLY A 319 -16.50 -8.10 -8.82
N SER A 320 -16.41 -8.01 -7.48
CA SER A 320 -17.55 -7.99 -6.55
C SER A 320 -17.52 -6.82 -5.56
N LEU A 321 -18.54 -6.73 -4.70
CA LEU A 321 -18.66 -5.75 -3.62
C LEU A 321 -19.12 -6.42 -2.32
N GLY A 322 -18.37 -6.23 -1.24
CA GLY A 322 -18.60 -6.84 0.07
C GLY A 322 -17.46 -7.75 0.51
N LEU A 323 -17.18 -7.77 1.82
CA LEU A 323 -16.30 -8.78 2.42
C LEU A 323 -17.12 -10.02 2.80
N VAL A 324 -16.76 -11.17 2.22
CA VAL A 324 -17.26 -12.51 2.57
C VAL A 324 -16.14 -13.26 3.27
N ILE A 325 -16.36 -13.73 4.51
CA ILE A 325 -15.30 -14.27 5.39
C ILE A 325 -15.71 -15.55 6.14
N ASP A 326 -14.74 -16.43 6.41
CA ASP A 326 -14.89 -17.60 7.29
C ASP A 326 -15.44 -17.22 8.68
N PRO A 327 -16.55 -17.82 9.16
CA PRO A 327 -17.06 -17.62 10.53
C PRO A 327 -16.10 -18.01 11.65
N GLN A 328 -15.06 -18.82 11.38
CA GLN A 328 -14.10 -19.30 12.37
C GLN A 328 -12.97 -18.32 12.67
N LEU A 329 -12.72 -17.35 11.77
CA LEU A 329 -11.50 -16.53 11.79
C LEU A 329 -11.74 -15.07 12.23
N ILE A 330 -12.99 -14.66 12.37
CA ILE A 330 -13.38 -13.33 12.88
C ILE A 330 -13.27 -13.23 14.41
N GLY A 331 -13.01 -12.03 14.92
CA GLY A 331 -13.11 -11.76 16.35
C GLY A 331 -14.56 -11.88 16.86
N LEU A 332 -14.81 -12.72 17.86
CA LEU A 332 -16.15 -12.94 18.43
C LEU A 332 -16.52 -11.98 19.58
N LYS A 333 -15.59 -11.10 19.99
CA LYS A 333 -15.80 -10.14 21.07
C LYS A 333 -16.72 -9.00 20.58
N ASN A 334 -17.77 -8.69 21.34
CA ASN A 334 -18.71 -7.59 21.06
C ASN A 334 -19.44 -7.63 19.70
N ILE A 335 -19.33 -8.71 18.92
CA ILE A 335 -19.90 -8.87 17.56
C ILE A 335 -21.42 -8.60 17.47
N GLY A 336 -22.15 -8.78 18.57
CA GLY A 336 -23.57 -8.47 18.68
C GLY A 336 -24.47 -9.57 18.10
N ALA A 337 -25.52 -9.16 17.41
CA ALA A 337 -26.40 -10.02 16.62
C ALA A 337 -26.40 -9.50 15.17
N PRO A 338 -26.57 -10.37 14.16
CA PRO A 338 -26.57 -9.94 12.77
C PRO A 338 -27.76 -9.02 12.50
N PHE A 339 -27.55 -8.04 11.63
CA PHE A 339 -28.56 -7.04 11.27
C PHE A 339 -29.34 -7.41 10.00
N ASP A 340 -28.76 -8.24 9.14
CA ASP A 340 -29.37 -8.78 7.92
C ASP A 340 -28.82 -10.20 7.64
N HIS A 341 -29.45 -10.95 6.74
CA HIS A 341 -29.06 -12.32 6.36
C HIS A 341 -29.54 -12.65 4.95
N GLY A 342 -28.81 -13.53 4.25
CA GLY A 342 -29.17 -13.90 2.88
C GLY A 342 -28.36 -15.07 2.33
N THR A 343 -28.40 -15.22 1.00
CA THR A 343 -27.52 -16.13 0.26
C THR A 343 -26.76 -15.37 -0.83
N GLY A 344 -25.71 -16.00 -1.35
CA GLY A 344 -24.85 -15.46 -2.40
C GLY A 344 -24.10 -16.57 -3.12
N CYS A 345 -23.41 -16.21 -4.20
CA CYS A 345 -22.57 -17.11 -4.97
C CYS A 345 -21.49 -16.31 -5.70
N TYR A 346 -20.40 -16.97 -6.08
CA TYR A 346 -19.30 -16.41 -6.88
C TYR A 346 -19.12 -17.21 -8.18
N GLY A 347 -18.41 -16.64 -9.16
CA GLY A 347 -18.10 -17.29 -10.43
C GLY A 347 -19.35 -17.67 -11.23
N ASP A 348 -19.48 -18.95 -11.58
CA ASP A 348 -20.63 -19.49 -12.34
C ASP A 348 -21.88 -19.79 -11.47
N CYS A 349 -21.79 -19.53 -10.16
CA CYS A 349 -22.80 -19.89 -9.16
C CYS A 349 -23.11 -21.40 -9.07
N SER A 350 -22.11 -22.26 -9.34
CA SER A 350 -22.16 -23.70 -9.04
C SER A 350 -22.25 -24.01 -7.54
N VAL A 351 -21.78 -23.09 -6.68
CA VAL A 351 -21.95 -23.13 -5.21
C VAL A 351 -22.68 -21.88 -4.72
N GLU A 352 -23.75 -22.09 -3.95
CA GLU A 352 -24.48 -21.06 -3.19
C GLU A 352 -24.09 -21.18 -1.71
N TYR A 353 -23.78 -20.05 -1.07
CA TYR A 353 -23.51 -19.94 0.36
C TYR A 353 -24.56 -19.06 1.05
N ALA A 354 -24.77 -19.27 2.35
CA ALA A 354 -25.61 -18.42 3.18
C ALA A 354 -24.72 -17.53 4.06
N TRP A 355 -25.22 -16.36 4.45
CA TRP A 355 -24.47 -15.39 5.25
C TRP A 355 -25.34 -14.67 6.28
N ASP A 356 -24.72 -14.30 7.39
CA ASP A 356 -25.21 -13.37 8.42
C ASP A 356 -24.38 -12.08 8.34
N ALA A 357 -25.02 -10.91 8.22
CA ALA A 357 -24.33 -9.62 8.12
C ALA A 357 -24.16 -8.95 9.48
N TYR A 358 -22.93 -8.56 9.79
CA TYR A 358 -22.54 -7.90 11.03
C TYR A 358 -21.92 -6.53 10.75
N ASN A 359 -22.12 -5.56 11.65
CA ASN A 359 -21.53 -4.22 11.53
C ASN A 359 -20.33 -4.10 12.48
N ILE A 360 -19.15 -4.47 12.00
CA ILE A 360 -17.92 -4.72 12.76
C ILE A 360 -16.72 -4.07 12.08
N PRO A 361 -15.66 -3.68 12.82
CA PRO A 361 -14.48 -3.08 12.20
C PRO A 361 -13.64 -4.13 11.45
N VAL A 362 -12.96 -3.69 10.39
CA VAL A 362 -11.85 -4.42 9.76
C VAL A 362 -10.54 -3.65 10.02
N ALA A 363 -9.40 -4.31 9.98
CA ALA A 363 -8.11 -3.66 10.19
C ALA A 363 -7.05 -4.09 9.16
N VAL A 364 -6.28 -3.13 8.65
CA VAL A 364 -5.22 -3.33 7.64
C VAL A 364 -3.91 -2.73 8.14
N ASN A 365 -2.86 -3.57 8.25
CA ASN A 365 -1.54 -3.19 8.78
C ASN A 365 -1.56 -2.39 10.11
N GLY A 366 -2.55 -2.65 10.97
CA GLY A 366 -2.73 -2.00 12.27
C GLY A 366 -3.77 -0.86 12.30
N ILE A 367 -4.19 -0.36 11.14
CA ILE A 367 -5.21 0.70 11.03
C ILE A 367 -6.60 0.06 11.07
N GLU A 368 -7.40 0.38 12.07
CA GLU A 368 -8.77 -0.13 12.25
C GLU A 368 -9.80 0.80 11.57
N SER A 369 -10.85 0.21 10.98
CA SER A 369 -11.96 0.95 10.36
C SER A 369 -13.02 1.35 11.39
N SER A 370 -13.86 2.32 11.05
CA SER A 370 -15.17 2.41 11.68
C SER A 370 -15.97 1.09 11.46
N PRO A 371 -16.82 0.65 12.40
CA PRO A 371 -17.60 -0.57 12.24
C PRO A 371 -18.49 -0.53 10.99
N THR A 372 -18.35 -1.52 10.12
CA THR A 372 -18.86 -1.55 8.74
C THR A 372 -19.49 -2.91 8.41
N PRO A 373 -20.40 -3.02 7.40
CA PRO A 373 -20.97 -4.30 7.00
C PRO A 373 -19.92 -5.34 6.54
N VAL A 374 -19.94 -6.51 7.18
CA VAL A 374 -19.17 -7.70 6.81
C VAL A 374 -20.12 -8.90 6.73
N LEU A 375 -20.02 -9.70 5.67
CA LEU A 375 -20.81 -10.91 5.47
C LEU A 375 -20.05 -12.11 6.04
N VAL A 376 -20.56 -12.66 7.13
CA VAL A 376 -19.98 -13.84 7.77
C VAL A 376 -20.72 -15.07 7.22
N VAL A 377 -20.00 -15.98 6.57
CA VAL A 377 -20.61 -17.18 5.95
C VAL A 377 -21.15 -18.11 7.03
N THR A 378 -22.28 -18.77 6.79
CA THR A 378 -22.80 -19.75 7.77
C THR A 378 -21.93 -21.00 7.80
N LEU A 379 -21.67 -21.53 9.00
CA LEU A 379 -20.75 -22.66 9.20
C LEU A 379 -21.16 -23.95 8.45
N ASP A 380 -22.43 -24.09 8.09
CA ASP A 380 -22.95 -25.21 7.29
C ASP A 380 -22.80 -25.03 5.78
N THR A 381 -22.53 -23.81 5.29
CA THR A 381 -22.28 -23.53 3.86
C THR A 381 -20.81 -23.21 3.54
N TRP A 382 -20.04 -22.71 4.52
CA TRP A 382 -18.62 -22.35 4.34
C TRP A 382 -17.75 -23.46 3.74
N TYR A 383 -17.94 -24.72 4.17
CA TYR A 383 -17.16 -25.85 3.64
C TYR A 383 -17.36 -26.06 2.12
N ALA A 384 -18.55 -25.79 1.58
CA ALA A 384 -18.78 -25.88 0.14
C ALA A 384 -18.11 -24.73 -0.63
N LEU A 385 -18.11 -23.52 -0.06
CA LEU A 385 -17.47 -22.34 -0.65
C LEU A 385 -15.94 -22.45 -0.65
N SER A 386 -15.35 -22.90 0.45
CA SER A 386 -13.90 -23.06 0.60
C SER A 386 -13.29 -24.12 -0.32
N GLU A 387 -14.03 -25.18 -0.70
CA GLU A 387 -13.59 -26.16 -1.71
C GLU A 387 -13.66 -25.61 -3.16
N THR A 388 -14.29 -24.44 -3.38
CA THR A 388 -14.33 -23.73 -4.68
C THR A 388 -13.52 -22.44 -4.74
N ASN A 389 -13.03 -21.95 -3.60
CA ASN A 389 -12.15 -20.79 -3.53
C ASN A 389 -10.68 -21.19 -3.76
N GLY A 390 -9.81 -20.19 -4.02
CA GLY A 390 -8.37 -20.35 -3.85
C GLY A 390 -7.96 -20.48 -2.37
N ALA A 391 -6.66 -20.48 -2.10
CA ALA A 391 -6.11 -20.68 -0.76
C ALA A 391 -6.18 -19.38 0.10
N TYR A 392 -7.39 -18.83 0.25
CA TYR A 392 -7.69 -17.61 1.00
C TYR A 392 -8.93 -17.77 1.89
N ASP A 393 -8.92 -17.08 3.01
CA ASP A 393 -9.92 -17.14 4.11
C ASP A 393 -11.22 -16.37 3.79
N GLY A 394 -11.19 -15.51 2.77
CA GLY A 394 -12.31 -14.66 2.36
C GLY A 394 -12.08 -13.89 1.07
N ILE A 395 -13.13 -13.23 0.59
CA ILE A 395 -13.13 -12.41 -0.64
C ILE A 395 -13.53 -10.99 -0.26
N LEU A 396 -12.68 -10.01 -0.58
CA LEU A 396 -12.90 -8.59 -0.38
C LEU A 396 -13.31 -7.93 -1.69
N GLY A 397 -14.61 -7.84 -1.92
CA GLY A 397 -15.19 -7.11 -3.04
C GLY A 397 -15.06 -5.60 -2.87
N ILE A 398 -14.34 -4.94 -3.79
CA ILE A 398 -14.09 -3.49 -3.81
C ILE A 398 -14.72 -2.76 -5.03
N GLY A 399 -15.45 -3.50 -5.86
CA GLY A 399 -16.07 -3.05 -7.10
C GLY A 399 -17.32 -2.20 -6.91
N ALA A 400 -17.15 -0.88 -6.72
CA ALA A 400 -18.18 0.06 -6.34
C ALA A 400 -19.49 0.09 -7.17
N ASN A 401 -19.50 -0.41 -8.43
CA ASN A 401 -20.73 -0.52 -9.24
C ASN A 401 -21.29 -1.94 -9.44
N ASN A 402 -20.69 -2.98 -8.84
CA ASN A 402 -21.36 -4.27 -8.69
C ASN A 402 -22.18 -4.26 -7.38
N PRO A 403 -23.50 -4.52 -7.39
CA PRO A 403 -24.30 -4.59 -6.16
C PRO A 403 -24.16 -5.92 -5.37
N TYR A 404 -23.35 -6.88 -5.83
CA TYR A 404 -23.26 -8.24 -5.29
C TYR A 404 -21.87 -8.58 -4.72
N PRO A 405 -21.78 -9.41 -3.66
CA PRO A 405 -22.90 -9.97 -2.89
C PRO A 405 -23.67 -8.96 -2.00
N PHE A 406 -23.07 -7.83 -1.60
CA PHE A 406 -23.75 -6.85 -0.75
C PHE A 406 -23.18 -5.43 -0.96
N PRO A 407 -24.01 -4.36 -0.95
CA PRO A 407 -23.56 -3.01 -1.32
C PRO A 407 -22.76 -2.30 -0.21
N SER A 408 -21.55 -2.78 0.07
CA SER A 408 -20.58 -2.15 0.98
C SER A 408 -19.15 -2.58 0.63
N ASN A 409 -18.20 -1.63 0.61
CA ASN A 409 -16.77 -1.93 0.60
C ASN A 409 -16.20 -1.58 1.98
N PRO A 410 -15.74 -2.54 2.81
CA PRO A 410 -15.23 -2.25 4.14
C PRO A 410 -14.05 -1.25 4.18
N LEU A 411 -13.29 -1.11 3.09
CA LEU A 411 -12.19 -0.13 3.00
C LEU A 411 -12.68 1.32 3.00
N THR A 412 -13.93 1.60 2.61
CA THR A 412 -14.47 2.98 2.67
C THR A 412 -14.78 3.45 4.10
N ALA A 413 -14.72 2.55 5.08
CA ALA A 413 -14.83 2.87 6.50
C ALA A 413 -13.47 3.12 7.18
N LEU A 414 -12.36 3.08 6.44
CA LEU A 414 -11.03 3.44 6.95
C LEU A 414 -10.88 4.96 7.14
N PRO A 415 -10.07 5.42 8.12
CA PRO A 415 -9.87 6.84 8.41
C PRO A 415 -9.01 7.56 7.35
N GLY A 416 -8.96 8.90 7.47
CA GLY A 416 -8.15 9.78 6.63
C GLY A 416 -8.67 9.87 5.19
N LEU A 417 -7.79 9.59 4.22
CA LEU A 417 -8.09 9.49 2.78
C LEU A 417 -8.00 8.04 2.27
N LEU A 418 -7.74 7.06 3.14
CA LEU A 418 -7.61 5.64 2.76
C LEU A 418 -8.88 5.04 2.14
N ASN A 419 -10.01 5.69 2.39
CA ASN A 419 -11.34 5.38 1.87
C ASN A 419 -11.59 5.83 0.42
N GLN A 420 -10.70 6.61 -0.21
CA GLN A 420 -10.90 7.10 -1.58
C GLN A 420 -10.68 6.04 -2.67
N GLY A 421 -9.86 5.03 -2.43
CA GLY A 421 -9.53 4.03 -3.44
C GLY A 421 -8.29 3.20 -3.14
N VAL A 422 -7.91 2.38 -4.12
CA VAL A 422 -6.72 1.54 -4.06
C VAL A 422 -6.00 1.45 -5.41
N LEU A 423 -4.68 1.65 -5.40
CA LEU A 423 -3.80 1.31 -6.51
C LEU A 423 -3.36 -0.15 -6.39
N ILE A 424 -3.64 -0.99 -7.38
CA ILE A 424 -3.16 -2.36 -7.48
C ILE A 424 -1.92 -2.39 -8.40
N GLN A 425 -0.82 -2.99 -7.90
CA GLN A 425 0.44 -3.17 -8.63
C GLN A 425 0.97 -4.60 -8.46
N GLU A 426 0.32 -5.60 -9.08
CA GLU A 426 0.68 -7.03 -8.93
C GLU A 426 2.14 -7.33 -9.28
N ARG A 427 2.66 -6.70 -10.34
CA ARG A 427 4.09 -6.80 -10.73
C ARG A 427 5.07 -6.24 -9.69
N ARG A 428 4.60 -5.38 -8.77
CA ARG A 428 5.33 -4.90 -7.58
C ARG A 428 4.86 -5.57 -6.29
N ARG A 429 3.97 -6.56 -6.38
CA ARG A 429 3.34 -7.31 -5.27
C ARG A 429 2.83 -6.42 -4.14
N ARG A 430 2.12 -5.35 -4.49
CA ARG A 430 1.55 -4.42 -3.52
C ARG A 430 0.26 -3.77 -4.00
N ALA A 431 -0.55 -3.38 -3.02
CA ALA A 431 -1.61 -2.39 -3.20
C ALA A 431 -1.27 -1.11 -2.41
N ILE A 432 -1.89 0.02 -2.75
CA ILE A 432 -1.73 1.29 -2.01
C ILE A 432 -3.11 1.90 -1.83
N LEU A 433 -3.60 1.92 -0.59
CA LEU A 433 -4.81 2.63 -0.19
C LEU A 433 -4.54 4.14 -0.12
N GLY A 434 -5.55 4.94 -0.46
CA GLY A 434 -5.49 6.41 -0.47
C GLY A 434 -5.90 7.00 -1.83
N PRO A 435 -5.62 8.30 -2.07
CA PRO A 435 -5.75 8.92 -3.39
C PRO A 435 -4.90 8.20 -4.45
N ASN A 436 -5.16 8.37 -5.75
CA ASN A 436 -4.29 7.78 -6.79
C ASN A 436 -2.89 8.44 -6.77
N PRO A 437 -1.79 7.75 -6.40
CA PRO A 437 -0.50 8.41 -6.22
C PRO A 437 0.24 8.70 -7.55
N TYR A 438 -0.19 8.11 -8.67
CA TYR A 438 0.38 8.31 -10.00
C TYR A 438 -0.61 9.03 -10.93
N SER A 439 -0.12 9.57 -12.04
CA SER A 439 -0.99 10.17 -13.07
C SER A 439 -1.78 9.10 -13.84
N ALA A 440 -3.07 9.37 -13.98
CA ALA A 440 -3.96 8.66 -14.88
C ALA A 440 -3.50 8.83 -16.33
N ARG A 441 -3.39 7.73 -17.06
CA ARG A 441 -3.25 7.72 -18.53
C ARG A 441 -4.63 7.62 -19.20
N VAL A 442 -5.53 6.82 -18.63
CA VAL A 442 -6.95 6.75 -18.99
C VAL A 442 -7.78 6.55 -17.73
N THR A 443 -8.82 7.36 -17.55
CA THR A 443 -9.85 7.21 -16.51
C THR A 443 -11.12 6.70 -17.17
N LEU A 444 -11.72 5.64 -16.63
CA LEU A 444 -12.95 5.04 -17.11
C LEU A 444 -14.00 5.08 -15.99
N ASP A 445 -15.23 5.47 -16.31
CA ASP A 445 -16.31 5.52 -15.33
C ASP A 445 -16.83 4.11 -15.01
N GLY A 446 -16.93 3.80 -13.72
CA GLY A 446 -17.29 2.48 -13.21
C GLY A 446 -16.11 1.60 -12.80
N ALA A 447 -16.33 0.78 -11.78
CA ALA A 447 -15.47 -0.34 -11.39
C ALA A 447 -16.31 -1.44 -10.72
N PRO A 448 -16.29 -2.71 -11.18
CA PRO A 448 -15.54 -3.23 -12.33
C PRO A 448 -16.21 -2.98 -13.67
N ILE A 449 -17.52 -2.65 -13.68
CA ILE A 449 -18.38 -2.71 -14.86
C ILE A 449 -18.18 -1.43 -15.70
N ILE A 450 -17.56 -1.58 -16.86
CA ILE A 450 -17.32 -0.51 -17.83
C ILE A 450 -18.14 -0.85 -19.08
N ARG A 451 -19.08 0.03 -19.46
CA ARG A 451 -20.17 -0.32 -20.40
C ARG A 451 -19.74 -0.46 -21.85
N ASP A 452 -18.76 0.33 -22.26
CA ASP A 452 -18.48 0.62 -23.66
C ASP A 452 -16.97 0.56 -23.93
N LEU A 453 -16.38 -0.63 -23.79
CA LEU A 453 -14.98 -0.90 -24.21
C LEU A 453 -14.93 -1.68 -25.51
N VAL A 454 -13.94 -1.38 -26.34
CA VAL A 454 -13.73 -2.07 -27.61
C VAL A 454 -12.75 -3.22 -27.41
N VAL A 455 -13.24 -4.45 -27.55
CA VAL A 455 -12.47 -5.69 -27.39
C VAL A 455 -12.18 -6.30 -28.77
N GLN A 456 -10.94 -6.75 -28.96
CA GLN A 456 -10.52 -7.52 -30.13
C GLN A 456 -9.84 -8.82 -29.68
N VAL A 457 -10.25 -9.94 -30.25
CA VAL A 457 -9.63 -11.26 -30.05
C VAL A 457 -9.12 -11.77 -31.39
N GLY A 458 -7.81 -12.02 -31.48
CA GLY A 458 -7.17 -12.47 -32.72
C GLY A 458 -7.43 -11.55 -33.92
N ASP A 459 -7.65 -12.18 -35.08
CA ASP A 459 -8.02 -11.52 -36.33
C ASP A 459 -9.55 -11.33 -36.49
N HIS A 460 -10.34 -11.49 -35.41
CA HIS A 460 -11.78 -11.23 -35.45
C HIS A 460 -12.09 -9.72 -35.46
N ASP A 461 -13.32 -9.37 -35.85
CA ASP A 461 -13.82 -7.99 -35.80
C ASP A 461 -13.76 -7.41 -34.38
N ARG A 462 -13.63 -6.09 -34.29
CA ARG A 462 -13.70 -5.34 -33.01
C ARG A 462 -15.15 -5.22 -32.54
N TRP A 463 -15.39 -5.50 -31.26
CA TRP A 463 -16.70 -5.40 -30.63
C TRP A 463 -16.71 -4.37 -29.51
N LEU A 464 -17.68 -3.45 -29.53
CA LEU A 464 -18.02 -2.62 -28.37
C LEU A 464 -18.88 -3.45 -27.42
N VAL A 465 -18.44 -3.64 -26.18
CA VAL A 465 -19.05 -4.56 -25.20
C VAL A 465 -18.87 -4.07 -23.76
N GLU A 466 -19.87 -4.39 -22.91
CA GLU A 466 -19.71 -4.28 -21.47
C GLU A 466 -18.58 -5.21 -21.02
N THR A 467 -17.61 -4.64 -20.30
CA THR A 467 -16.37 -5.29 -19.91
C THR A 467 -16.15 -5.09 -18.41
N TRP A 468 -15.84 -6.17 -17.71
CA TRP A 468 -15.55 -6.18 -16.28
C TRP A 468 -14.03 -6.29 -16.09
N ILE A 469 -13.43 -5.27 -15.47
CA ILE A 469 -12.02 -5.27 -15.08
C ILE A 469 -11.93 -5.87 -13.66
N ASP A 470 -11.62 -7.16 -13.63
CA ASP A 470 -11.95 -8.08 -12.54
C ASP A 470 -10.70 -8.86 -12.09
N SER A 471 -10.17 -8.54 -10.91
CA SER A 471 -8.99 -9.21 -10.32
C SER A 471 -9.31 -10.56 -9.68
N GLY A 472 -10.58 -10.83 -9.32
CA GLY A 472 -11.02 -12.14 -8.83
C GLY A 472 -11.40 -13.11 -9.97
N GLY A 473 -11.69 -12.60 -11.16
CA GLY A 473 -12.16 -13.34 -12.34
C GLY A 473 -11.17 -14.31 -13.00
N ILE A 474 -10.06 -14.63 -12.35
CA ILE A 474 -9.04 -15.61 -12.77
C ILE A 474 -8.58 -15.36 -14.23
N PHE A 475 -8.96 -16.23 -15.18
CA PHE A 475 -8.58 -16.13 -16.60
C PHE A 475 -9.60 -15.36 -17.48
N GLY A 476 -10.71 -14.95 -16.90
CA GLY A 476 -11.77 -14.21 -17.59
C GLY A 476 -12.70 -15.08 -18.44
N THR A 477 -13.72 -14.44 -19.01
CA THR A 477 -14.67 -15.07 -19.95
C THR A 477 -14.96 -14.14 -21.13
N VAL A 478 -15.24 -14.72 -22.30
CA VAL A 478 -15.52 -13.97 -23.53
C VAL A 478 -16.78 -14.48 -24.24
N PRO A 479 -17.74 -13.63 -24.61
CA PRO A 479 -18.93 -14.04 -25.37
C PRO A 479 -18.61 -14.56 -26.77
N LYS A 480 -19.31 -15.62 -27.19
CA LYS A 480 -19.15 -16.25 -28.51
C LYS A 480 -19.14 -15.30 -29.70
N ASN A 481 -19.91 -14.22 -29.68
CA ASN A 481 -19.94 -13.24 -30.78
C ASN A 481 -18.59 -12.51 -30.96
N VAL A 482 -17.85 -12.26 -29.87
CA VAL A 482 -16.53 -11.60 -29.91
C VAL A 482 -15.47 -12.50 -30.53
N VAL A 483 -15.64 -13.83 -30.41
CA VAL A 483 -14.73 -14.87 -30.97
C VAL A 483 -15.29 -15.50 -32.25
N GLY A 484 -16.03 -14.74 -33.06
CA GLY A 484 -16.53 -15.18 -34.37
C GLY A 484 -17.55 -16.33 -34.37
N GLY A 485 -17.98 -16.80 -33.18
CA GLY A 485 -18.85 -17.95 -32.98
C GLY A 485 -18.15 -19.23 -32.53
N ASP A 486 -16.82 -19.23 -32.35
CA ASP A 486 -16.04 -20.39 -31.93
C ASP A 486 -16.37 -20.88 -30.50
N ASP A 487 -15.96 -22.10 -30.16
CA ASP A 487 -16.19 -22.74 -28.85
C ASP A 487 -15.02 -22.54 -27.85
N SER A 488 -13.89 -21.96 -28.27
CA SER A 488 -12.71 -21.77 -27.42
C SER A 488 -11.72 -20.76 -28.03
N VAL A 489 -11.05 -19.93 -27.21
CA VAL A 489 -9.91 -19.14 -27.70
C VAL A 489 -8.65 -20.03 -27.80
N PRO A 490 -7.98 -20.11 -28.96
CA PRO A 490 -6.71 -20.83 -29.10
C PRO A 490 -5.59 -20.20 -28.26
N ALA A 491 -4.53 -20.97 -27.99
CA ALA A 491 -3.27 -20.44 -27.44
C ALA A 491 -2.49 -19.69 -28.53
N GLY A 492 -1.81 -18.61 -28.18
CA GLY A 492 -1.11 -17.73 -29.12
C GLY A 492 -2.00 -16.65 -29.76
N THR A 493 -3.25 -16.52 -29.31
CA THR A 493 -4.19 -15.50 -29.80
C THR A 493 -3.96 -14.18 -29.05
N PRO A 494 -3.70 -13.06 -29.75
CA PRO A 494 -3.65 -11.75 -29.11
C PRO A 494 -5.05 -11.33 -28.66
N ILE A 495 -5.16 -10.73 -27.48
CA ILE A 495 -6.38 -10.08 -26.97
C ILE A 495 -6.01 -8.64 -26.66
N SER A 496 -6.73 -7.68 -27.23
CA SER A 496 -6.47 -6.25 -27.10
C SER A 496 -7.75 -5.51 -26.72
N VAL A 497 -7.63 -4.58 -25.77
CA VAL A 497 -8.76 -3.85 -25.19
C VAL A 497 -8.50 -2.36 -25.31
N TYR A 498 -9.47 -1.62 -25.83
CA TYR A 498 -9.39 -0.19 -26.12
C TYR A 498 -10.55 0.57 -25.47
N THR A 499 -10.43 1.88 -25.39
CA THR A 499 -11.51 2.84 -25.14
C THR A 499 -12.68 2.70 -26.13
N GLU A 500 -13.83 3.33 -25.84
CA GLU A 500 -15.05 3.32 -26.68
C GLU A 500 -14.78 3.67 -28.15
N ASP A 501 -13.85 4.60 -28.41
CA ASP A 501 -13.46 5.02 -29.76
C ASP A 501 -12.65 3.97 -30.54
N GLY A 502 -12.11 2.95 -29.86
CA GLY A 502 -11.22 1.94 -30.44
C GLY A 502 -9.79 2.42 -30.73
N GLU A 503 -9.42 3.65 -30.36
CA GLU A 503 -8.12 4.25 -30.68
C GLU A 503 -7.11 4.06 -29.53
N THR A 504 -7.50 4.36 -28.28
CA THR A 504 -6.57 4.26 -27.14
C THR A 504 -6.53 2.85 -26.56
N LEU A 505 -5.41 2.15 -26.77
CA LEU A 505 -5.17 0.84 -26.16
C LEU A 505 -5.07 0.97 -24.63
N LEU A 506 -5.94 0.26 -23.91
CA LEU A 506 -5.88 0.14 -22.45
C LEU A 506 -4.82 -0.88 -22.06
N PHE A 507 -4.95 -2.12 -22.55
CA PHE A 507 -3.96 -3.19 -22.41
C PHE A 507 -4.11 -4.23 -23.52
N ALA A 508 -3.09 -5.07 -23.68
CA ALA A 508 -3.15 -6.25 -24.52
C ALA A 508 -2.35 -7.39 -23.89
N TYR A 509 -2.75 -8.63 -24.16
CA TYR A 509 -1.99 -9.83 -23.83
C TYR A 509 -2.07 -10.85 -24.98
N THR A 510 -1.38 -11.98 -24.83
CA THR A 510 -1.48 -13.12 -25.76
C THR A 510 -1.80 -14.36 -24.94
N THR A 511 -2.81 -15.11 -25.36
CA THR A 511 -3.21 -16.34 -24.67
C THR A 511 -2.09 -17.38 -24.70
N THR A 512 -2.08 -18.25 -23.69
CA THR A 512 -1.22 -19.44 -23.63
C THR A 512 -2.11 -20.68 -23.53
N GLN A 513 -1.53 -21.86 -23.31
CA GLN A 513 -2.32 -23.07 -23.09
C GLN A 513 -3.11 -23.03 -21.76
N ALA A 514 -2.60 -22.31 -20.76
CA ALA A 514 -3.17 -22.24 -19.40
C ALA A 514 -3.82 -20.88 -19.08
N ASN A 515 -3.29 -19.76 -19.59
CA ASN A 515 -3.94 -18.44 -19.50
C ASN A 515 -4.71 -18.15 -20.80
N LYS A 516 -6.04 -18.29 -20.77
CA LYS A 516 -6.98 -17.96 -21.83
C LYS A 516 -8.39 -17.81 -21.22
N PRO A 517 -9.26 -16.92 -21.74
CA PRO A 517 -10.62 -16.81 -21.23
C PRO A 517 -11.50 -17.96 -21.73
N ASP A 518 -12.45 -18.37 -20.91
CA ASP A 518 -13.47 -19.35 -21.32
C ASP A 518 -14.55 -18.71 -22.19
N VAL A 519 -15.05 -19.45 -23.18
CA VAL A 519 -15.99 -18.92 -24.17
C VAL A 519 -17.43 -19.18 -23.76
N VAL A 520 -18.13 -18.12 -23.36
CA VAL A 520 -19.51 -18.18 -22.85
C VAL A 520 -20.55 -17.89 -23.94
N PRO A 521 -21.79 -18.42 -23.86
CA PRO A 521 -22.81 -18.21 -24.89
C PRO A 521 -23.23 -16.75 -25.11
N GLY A 522 -23.01 -15.89 -24.12
CA GLY A 522 -23.36 -14.47 -24.09
C GLY A 522 -23.13 -13.91 -22.68
N GLY A 523 -23.06 -12.59 -22.55
CA GLY A 523 -22.73 -11.89 -21.30
C GLY A 523 -21.88 -10.65 -21.56
N PRO A 524 -21.33 -10.00 -20.50
CA PRO A 524 -20.18 -9.10 -20.64
C PRO A 524 -18.91 -9.90 -21.00
N VAL A 525 -17.82 -9.20 -21.30
CA VAL A 525 -16.47 -9.78 -21.24
C VAL A 525 -15.94 -9.61 -19.81
N ILE A 526 -15.45 -10.67 -19.18
CA ILE A 526 -14.73 -10.59 -17.91
C ILE A 526 -13.25 -10.76 -18.23
N MET A 527 -12.39 -9.83 -17.78
CA MET A 527 -10.99 -9.83 -18.21
C MET A 527 -10.05 -10.69 -17.37
N GLY A 528 -10.33 -10.89 -16.08
CA GLY A 528 -9.45 -11.60 -15.16
C GLY A 528 -8.16 -10.82 -14.81
N PHE A 529 -7.13 -11.52 -14.36
CA PHE A 529 -5.84 -10.95 -13.95
C PHE A 529 -4.98 -10.22 -15.03
N PRO A 530 -5.06 -10.51 -16.35
CA PRO A 530 -4.18 -9.88 -17.37
C PRO A 530 -4.08 -8.34 -17.36
N PRO A 531 -5.15 -7.53 -17.20
CA PRO A 531 -5.04 -6.07 -17.05
C PRO A 531 -4.12 -5.64 -15.89
N PHE A 532 -4.17 -6.30 -14.74
CA PHE A 532 -3.39 -5.95 -13.53
C PHE A 532 -1.92 -6.39 -13.61
N GLN A 533 -1.61 -7.39 -14.46
CA GLN A 533 -0.24 -7.69 -14.87
C GLN A 533 0.27 -6.72 -15.94
N ALA A 534 -0.60 -6.21 -16.81
CA ALA A 534 -0.22 -5.30 -17.90
C ALA A 534 0.04 -3.86 -17.42
N ALA A 535 -0.74 -3.36 -16.46
CA ALA A 535 -0.71 -1.98 -16.00
C ALA A 535 -0.81 -1.86 -14.47
N SER A 536 -0.40 -0.70 -13.93
CA SER A 536 -0.84 -0.30 -12.58
C SER A 536 -2.24 0.30 -12.69
N ILE A 537 -3.21 -0.28 -11.98
CA ILE A 537 -4.63 0.11 -12.07
C ILE A 537 -5.07 0.66 -10.72
N TYR A 538 -5.65 1.85 -10.71
CA TYR A 538 -6.29 2.43 -9.54
C TYR A 538 -7.80 2.28 -9.64
N VAL A 539 -8.41 1.85 -8.53
CA VAL A 539 -9.86 1.74 -8.36
C VAL A 539 -10.29 2.83 -7.40
N ASP A 540 -11.03 3.81 -7.90
CA ASP A 540 -11.70 4.82 -7.08
C ASP A 540 -12.94 4.21 -6.44
N PHE A 541 -13.18 4.45 -5.15
CA PHE A 541 -14.33 3.91 -4.42
C PHE A 541 -15.54 4.87 -4.41
N ARG A 542 -15.39 6.13 -4.88
CA ARG A 542 -16.40 7.18 -4.74
C ARG A 542 -17.44 7.13 -5.86
N GLY A 543 -18.68 7.49 -5.54
CA GLY A 543 -19.79 7.45 -6.50
C GLY A 543 -20.09 6.03 -7.01
N SER A 544 -19.93 5.80 -8.31
CA SER A 544 -19.98 4.47 -8.96
C SER A 544 -18.61 3.81 -9.09
N GLY A 545 -17.59 4.38 -8.46
CA GLY A 545 -16.19 4.10 -8.71
C GLY A 545 -15.72 4.47 -10.11
N LYS A 546 -14.40 4.39 -10.30
CA LYS A 546 -13.70 4.61 -11.58
C LYS A 546 -12.55 3.62 -11.69
N THR A 547 -12.35 3.09 -12.89
CA THR A 547 -11.18 2.25 -13.22
C THR A 547 -10.16 3.09 -13.95
N ILE A 548 -8.99 3.30 -13.33
CA ILE A 548 -7.96 4.22 -13.84
C ILE A 548 -6.71 3.43 -14.22
N PHE A 549 -6.38 3.43 -15.51
CA PHE A 549 -5.11 2.92 -16.02
C PHE A 549 -4.07 4.03 -15.89
N ASN A 550 -3.05 3.84 -15.07
CA ASN A 550 -1.98 4.83 -14.89
C ASN A 550 -0.88 4.72 -15.96
N HIS A 551 0.04 5.68 -15.96
CA HIS A 551 1.37 5.53 -16.58
C HIS A 551 2.23 4.51 -15.82
N ALA A 552 3.24 3.92 -16.48
CA ALA A 552 3.92 2.69 -16.06
C ALA A 552 5.44 2.69 -16.33
#